data_AF-A0A6A4HA05-F1
#
_entry.id   AF-A0A6A4HA05-F1
#
_cell.length_a   1.000
_cell.length_b   1.000
_cell.length_c   1.000
_cell.angle_alpha   90.00
_cell.angle_beta   90.00
_cell.angle_gamma   90.00
#
_symmetry.space_group_name_H-M   'P 1'
#
loop_
_entity.id
_entity.type
_entity.pdbx_description
1 polymer ?
#
loop_
_entity_poly.entity_id
_entity_poly.type
_entity_poly.pdbx_seq_one_letter_code
_entity_poly.pdbx_strand_id
1 'polypeptide(L)'
;MLARLSFFALVTALGAIMGARVLAQISCQATYSVVSGDNCATISAKFNVSDISLITANPGVNINCDNLFVGQQLCIPFPSPTCSADYTIKSGDVCISIANQFGITAAVLEAANTQIDPLCDNLQVGEILCIPNIS
;
A
#
# COMPACT_ATOMS: atom_id res chain seq x y z
N MET A 1 57.02 18.88 -1.27
CA MET A 1 56.73 19.70 -0.09
C MET A 1 55.73 20.76 -0.55
N LEU A 2 54.41 20.54 -0.41
CA LEU A 2 53.57 21.01 0.71
C LEU A 2 53.67 22.55 0.85
N ALA A 3 52.62 23.38 0.89
CA ALA A 3 51.19 23.12 1.01
C ALA A 3 50.37 24.41 0.74
N ARG A 4 49.26 24.24 0.02
CA ARG A 4 47.88 24.64 0.38
C ARG A 4 47.61 26.08 0.85
N LEU A 5 47.08 26.90 -0.06
CA LEU A 5 46.15 27.99 0.28
C LEU A 5 44.88 27.41 0.91
N SER A 6 44.55 27.89 2.10
CA SER A 6 43.32 27.56 2.81
C SER A 6 42.28 28.63 2.51
N PHE A 7 41.28 28.30 1.70
CA PHE A 7 40.02 29.03 1.64
C PHE A 7 38.95 28.14 2.28
N PHE A 8 38.53 28.51 3.49
CA PHE A 8 37.29 28.02 4.09
C PHE A 8 36.12 28.63 3.32
N ALA A 9 35.61 27.93 2.30
CA ALA A 9 34.29 28.20 1.75
C ALA A 9 33.27 27.38 2.54
N LEU A 10 32.59 28.06 3.47
CA LEU A 10 31.49 27.51 4.24
C LEU A 10 30.26 27.46 3.31
N VAL A 11 30.08 26.36 2.58
CA VAL A 11 28.84 26.11 1.85
C VAL A 11 27.81 25.60 2.86
N THR A 12 26.98 26.49 3.37
CA THR A 12 25.72 26.11 4.00
C THR A 12 24.76 25.72 2.90
N ALA A 13 24.68 24.42 2.62
CA ALA A 13 23.60 23.88 1.81
C ALA A 13 22.30 23.99 2.62
N LEU A 14 21.55 25.07 2.41
CA LEU A 14 20.14 25.14 2.77
C LEU A 14 19.36 24.19 1.86
N GLY A 15 18.61 23.27 2.49
CA GLY A 15 17.37 22.75 1.94
C GLY A 15 17.48 21.68 0.87
N ALA A 16 17.86 20.46 1.25
CA ALA A 16 17.23 19.30 0.65
C ALA A 16 15.77 19.28 1.12
N ILE A 17 14.87 19.95 0.41
CA ILE A 17 13.44 19.71 0.58
C ILE A 17 13.21 18.26 0.19
N MET A 18 12.82 17.50 1.22
CA MET A 18 12.55 16.09 1.25
C MET A 18 11.37 15.75 0.33
N GLY A 19 11.59 15.78 -0.98
CA GLY A 19 10.71 15.15 -1.95
C GLY A 19 10.92 13.64 -1.95
N ALA A 20 10.87 13.01 -0.78
CA ALA A 20 10.76 11.56 -0.70
C ALA A 20 9.38 11.23 -1.26
N ARG A 21 9.32 10.91 -2.55
CA ARG A 21 8.19 10.16 -3.09
C ARG A 21 8.13 8.90 -2.24
N VAL A 22 7.08 8.76 -1.45
CA VAL A 22 6.71 7.47 -0.89
C VAL A 22 6.29 6.65 -2.10
N LEU A 23 7.26 5.97 -2.73
CA LEU A 23 6.96 4.82 -3.55
C LEU A 23 6.17 3.92 -2.61
N ALA A 24 4.90 3.66 -2.92
CA ALA A 24 4.02 2.81 -2.12
C ALA A 24 4.82 1.58 -1.69
N GLN A 25 5.28 1.60 -0.44
CA GLN A 25 6.07 0.52 0.08
C GLN A 25 5.02 -0.54 0.34
N ILE A 26 4.89 -1.51 -0.57
CA ILE A 26 4.10 -2.70 -0.29
C ILE A 26 4.74 -3.29 0.95
N SER A 27 4.10 -3.06 2.08
CA SER A 27 4.64 -3.42 3.37
C SER A 27 4.51 -4.92 3.47
N CYS A 28 5.66 -5.57 3.52
CA CYS A 28 5.71 -7.00 3.67
C CYS A 28 5.22 -7.37 5.07
N GLN A 29 4.05 -8.00 5.17
CA GLN A 29 3.50 -8.44 6.44
C GLN A 29 4.29 -9.64 6.98
N ALA A 30 4.62 -10.57 6.10
CA ALA A 30 5.36 -11.78 6.44
C ALA A 30 6.21 -12.24 5.25
N THR A 31 7.16 -13.14 5.51
CA THR A 31 7.90 -13.85 4.47
C THR A 31 7.45 -15.32 4.45
N TYR A 32 7.24 -15.85 3.26
CA TYR A 32 6.84 -17.24 3.02
C TYR A 32 7.87 -17.94 2.12
N SER A 33 8.25 -19.17 2.49
CA SER A 33 9.10 -20.01 1.66
C SER A 33 8.26 -20.95 0.81
N VAL A 34 8.37 -20.83 -0.52
CA VAL A 34 7.64 -21.65 -1.49
C VAL A 34 7.95 -23.13 -1.26
N VAL A 35 6.92 -23.97 -1.22
CA VAL A 35 7.03 -25.43 -1.14
C VAL A 35 6.57 -26.11 -2.43
N SER A 36 6.80 -27.42 -2.54
CA SER A 36 6.39 -28.19 -3.72
C SER A 36 4.86 -28.16 -3.87
N GLY A 37 4.39 -27.83 -5.07
CA GLY A 37 2.96 -27.74 -5.40
C GLY A 37 2.34 -26.35 -5.22
N ASP A 38 3.09 -25.38 -4.68
CA ASP A 38 2.61 -24.01 -4.54
C ASP A 38 2.46 -23.31 -5.90
N ASN A 39 1.42 -22.49 -5.96
CA ASN A 39 1.18 -21.45 -6.97
C ASN A 39 0.50 -20.25 -6.30
N CYS A 40 0.26 -19.16 -7.03
CA CYS A 40 -0.36 -17.97 -6.45
C CYS A 40 -1.71 -18.25 -5.80
N ALA A 41 -2.61 -18.99 -6.46
CA ALA A 41 -3.94 -19.28 -5.89
C ALA A 41 -3.85 -20.04 -4.55
N THR A 42 -2.95 -21.01 -4.43
CA THR A 42 -2.77 -21.75 -3.17
C THR A 42 -2.15 -20.91 -2.05
N ILE A 43 -1.18 -20.05 -2.38
CA ILE A 43 -0.51 -19.19 -1.42
C ILE A 43 -1.44 -18.04 -1.00
N SER A 44 -2.07 -17.38 -1.95
CA SER A 44 -2.95 -16.24 -1.70
C SER A 44 -4.14 -16.64 -0.85
N ALA A 45 -4.77 -17.78 -1.13
CA ALA A 45 -5.84 -18.34 -0.32
C ALA A 45 -5.38 -18.66 1.12
N LYS A 46 -4.16 -19.21 1.28
CA LYS A 46 -3.59 -19.50 2.61
C LYS A 46 -3.42 -18.25 3.47
N PHE A 47 -3.11 -17.11 2.85
CA PHE A 47 -2.85 -15.85 3.55
C PHE A 47 -3.99 -14.85 3.46
N ASN A 48 -5.13 -15.22 2.85
CA ASN A 48 -6.27 -14.34 2.62
C ASN A 48 -5.89 -13.02 1.91
N VAL A 49 -5.00 -13.13 0.91
CA VAL A 49 -4.62 -12.02 0.04
C VAL A 49 -5.10 -12.30 -1.39
N SER A 50 -5.12 -11.29 -2.26
CA SER A 50 -5.40 -11.50 -3.68
C SER A 50 -4.14 -12.00 -4.41
N ASP A 51 -4.32 -12.75 -5.50
CA ASP A 51 -3.20 -13.14 -6.39
C ASP A 51 -2.45 -11.90 -6.91
N ILE A 52 -3.20 -10.85 -7.30
CA ILE A 52 -2.64 -9.62 -7.83
C ILE A 52 -1.78 -8.92 -6.78
N SER A 53 -2.25 -8.81 -5.53
CA SER A 53 -1.47 -8.17 -4.47
C SER A 53 -0.22 -9.00 -4.13
N LEU A 54 -0.32 -10.34 -4.13
CA LEU A 54 0.83 -11.22 -3.95
C LEU A 54 1.87 -11.05 -5.07
N ILE A 55 1.45 -11.00 -6.33
CA ILE A 55 2.35 -10.80 -7.48
C ILE A 55 2.99 -9.41 -7.42
N THR A 56 2.19 -8.37 -7.14
CA THR A 56 2.68 -6.98 -7.05
C THR A 56 3.69 -6.81 -5.92
N ALA A 57 3.52 -7.53 -4.81
CA ALA A 57 4.46 -7.54 -3.69
C ALA A 57 5.79 -8.24 -3.99
N ASN A 58 5.87 -9.03 -5.08
CA ASN A 58 7.02 -9.87 -5.39
C ASN A 58 7.54 -9.61 -6.81
N PRO A 59 8.35 -8.55 -7.00
CA PRO A 59 8.98 -8.28 -8.28
C PRO A 59 9.74 -9.50 -8.79
N GLY A 60 9.40 -9.95 -10.00
CA GLY A 60 9.98 -11.15 -10.61
C GLY A 60 9.07 -12.37 -10.58
N VAL A 61 7.99 -12.39 -9.80
CA VAL A 61 6.90 -13.36 -9.97
C VAL A 61 6.04 -12.93 -11.15
N ASN A 62 5.74 -13.84 -12.07
CA ASN A 62 4.88 -13.54 -13.21
C ASN A 62 3.40 -13.74 -12.89
N ILE A 63 2.52 -13.31 -13.81
CA ILE A 63 1.07 -13.36 -13.62
C ILE A 63 0.50 -14.77 -13.46
N ASN A 64 1.18 -15.80 -13.98
CA ASN A 64 0.76 -17.19 -13.89
C ASN A 64 1.35 -17.90 -12.67
N CYS A 65 2.34 -17.29 -12.00
CA CYS A 65 3.13 -17.84 -10.91
C CYS A 65 3.72 -19.23 -11.22
N ASP A 66 4.02 -19.48 -12.49
CA ASP A 66 4.64 -20.72 -12.98
C ASP A 66 6.18 -20.66 -12.91
N ASN A 67 6.73 -19.52 -12.51
CA ASN A 67 8.17 -19.30 -12.36
C ASN A 67 8.66 -19.35 -10.90
N LEU A 68 7.82 -19.86 -9.99
CA LEU A 68 8.19 -20.07 -8.59
C LEU A 68 9.12 -21.29 -8.44
N PHE A 69 10.08 -21.21 -7.53
CA PHE A 69 10.97 -22.32 -7.19
C PHE A 69 10.90 -22.66 -5.69
N VAL A 70 10.99 -23.95 -5.35
CA VAL A 70 10.98 -24.40 -3.96
C VAL A 70 12.11 -23.72 -3.18
N GLY A 71 11.79 -23.19 -2.01
CA GLY A 71 12.69 -22.42 -1.17
C GLY A 71 12.72 -20.92 -1.46
N GLN A 72 12.15 -20.45 -2.58
CA GLN A 72 12.01 -19.03 -2.88
C GLN A 72 11.30 -18.30 -1.75
N GLN A 73 11.85 -17.17 -1.32
CA GLN A 73 11.20 -16.31 -0.33
C GLN A 73 10.27 -15.34 -1.04
N LEU A 74 9.00 -15.39 -0.69
CA LEU A 74 7.99 -14.44 -1.12
C LEU A 74 7.61 -13.52 0.02
N CYS A 75 7.44 -12.26 -0.31
CA CYS A 75 6.75 -11.31 0.51
C CYS A 75 5.24 -11.59 0.49
N ILE A 76 4.65 -11.79 1.67
CA ILE A 76 3.21 -11.85 1.84
C ILE A 76 2.74 -10.43 2.16
N PRO A 77 1.95 -9.78 1.28
CA PRO A 77 1.42 -8.45 1.54
C PRO A 77 0.35 -8.50 2.63
N PHE A 78 -0.03 -7.34 3.15
CA PHE A 78 -1.28 -7.23 3.91
C PHE A 78 -2.48 -7.62 3.03
N PRO A 79 -3.53 -8.21 3.63
CA PRO A 79 -4.81 -8.39 2.96
C PRO A 79 -5.28 -7.09 2.31
N SER A 80 -5.78 -7.21 1.09
CA SER A 80 -6.44 -6.07 0.46
C SER A 80 -7.67 -5.71 1.29
N PRO A 81 -7.93 -4.42 1.55
CA PRO A 81 -9.12 -4.01 2.27
C PRO A 81 -10.36 -4.55 1.54
N THR A 82 -11.14 -5.40 2.20
CA THR A 82 -12.36 -5.98 1.62
C THR A 82 -13.57 -5.28 2.18
N CYS A 83 -14.60 -5.12 1.35
CA CYS A 83 -15.82 -4.47 1.79
C CYS A 83 -16.49 -5.24 2.92
N SER A 84 -16.70 -4.56 4.04
CA SER A 84 -17.26 -5.17 5.25
C SER A 84 -18.57 -4.55 5.70
N ALA A 85 -18.81 -3.29 5.33
CA ALA A 85 -20.05 -2.59 5.59
C ALA A 85 -20.29 -1.50 4.55
N ASP A 86 -21.55 -1.11 4.41
CA ASP A 86 -21.94 0.04 3.60
C ASP A 86 -22.09 1.28 4.50
N TYR A 87 -21.65 2.43 4.00
CA TYR A 87 -21.84 3.72 4.64
C TYR A 87 -22.48 4.72 3.66
N THR A 88 -23.63 5.26 4.01
CA THR A 88 -24.27 6.33 3.23
C THR A 88 -23.70 7.67 3.64
N ILE A 89 -23.15 8.41 2.68
CA ILE A 89 -22.56 9.74 2.89
C ILE A 89 -23.63 10.72 3.38
N LYS A 90 -23.29 11.47 4.44
CA LYS A 90 -24.13 12.47 5.09
C LYS A 90 -23.60 13.88 4.83
N SER A 91 -24.46 14.87 5.04
CA SER A 91 -24.07 16.27 4.95
C SER A 91 -22.99 16.61 5.98
N GLY A 92 -21.87 17.16 5.51
CA GLY A 92 -20.72 17.53 6.35
C GLY A 92 -19.67 16.43 6.52
N ASP A 93 -19.87 15.26 5.92
CA ASP A 93 -18.87 14.22 5.91
C ASP A 93 -17.65 14.61 5.08
N VAL A 94 -16.48 14.19 5.56
CA VAL A 94 -15.19 14.18 4.85
C VAL A 94 -14.52 12.83 5.06
N CYS A 95 -13.68 12.36 4.12
CA CYS A 95 -13.07 11.02 4.23
C CYS A 95 -12.40 10.77 5.57
N ILE A 96 -11.68 11.75 6.12
CA ILE A 96 -10.99 11.60 7.41
C ILE A 96 -11.97 11.35 8.56
N SER A 97 -13.15 12.01 8.55
CA SER A 97 -14.16 11.84 9.59
C SER A 97 -14.86 10.48 9.50
N ILE A 98 -15.19 10.03 8.27
CA ILE A 98 -15.77 8.72 8.02
C ILE A 98 -14.76 7.63 8.40
N ALA A 99 -13.53 7.71 7.90
CA ALA A 99 -12.48 6.74 8.16
C ALA A 99 -12.22 6.58 9.67
N ASN A 100 -12.08 7.70 10.40
CA ASN A 100 -11.89 7.69 11.85
C ASN A 100 -13.07 7.06 12.60
N GLN A 101 -14.32 7.24 12.13
CA GLN A 101 -15.49 6.60 12.73
C GLN A 101 -15.38 5.07 12.71
N PHE A 102 -14.74 4.52 11.68
CA PHE A 102 -14.55 3.07 11.51
C PHE A 102 -13.15 2.58 11.88
N GLY A 103 -12.31 3.45 12.46
CA GLY A 103 -10.96 3.09 12.89
C GLY A 103 -9.99 2.76 11.74
N ILE A 104 -10.26 3.24 10.53
CA ILE A 104 -9.39 3.11 9.35
C ILE A 104 -8.78 4.46 8.97
N THR A 105 -7.84 4.47 8.03
CA THR A 105 -7.28 5.72 7.48
C THR A 105 -8.06 6.17 6.25
N ALA A 106 -8.00 7.47 5.93
CA ALA A 106 -8.61 8.01 4.71
C ALA A 106 -8.07 7.30 3.45
N ALA A 107 -6.77 7.03 3.39
CA ALA A 107 -6.15 6.27 2.30
C ALA A 107 -6.71 4.85 2.13
N VAL A 108 -7.05 4.17 3.24
CA VAL A 108 -7.70 2.85 3.19
C VAL A 108 -9.14 2.96 2.69
N LEU A 109 -9.87 4.00 3.12
CA LEU A 109 -11.22 4.28 2.62
C LEU A 109 -11.22 4.60 1.12
N GLU A 110 -10.33 5.47 0.66
CA GLU A 110 -10.14 5.84 -0.75
C GLU A 110 -9.75 4.63 -1.61
N ALA A 111 -8.82 3.79 -1.14
CA ALA A 111 -8.40 2.59 -1.86
C ALA A 111 -9.54 1.58 -2.05
N ALA A 112 -10.50 1.53 -1.12
CA ALA A 112 -11.68 0.67 -1.22
C ALA A 112 -12.79 1.26 -2.10
N ASN A 113 -12.70 2.53 -2.49
CA ASN A 113 -13.75 3.27 -3.18
C ASN A 113 -13.14 4.04 -4.36
N THR A 114 -12.91 3.36 -5.48
CA THR A 114 -12.23 3.92 -6.66
C THR A 114 -12.94 5.13 -7.30
N GLN A 115 -14.17 5.41 -6.89
CA GLN A 115 -14.92 6.61 -7.28
C GLN A 115 -14.48 7.86 -6.52
N ILE A 116 -13.84 7.73 -5.35
CA ILE A 116 -13.31 8.85 -4.56
C ILE A 116 -11.96 9.27 -5.14
N ASP A 117 -11.76 10.57 -5.32
CA ASP A 117 -10.46 11.09 -5.75
C ASP A 117 -9.46 11.20 -4.56
N PRO A 118 -8.15 11.31 -4.82
CA PRO A 118 -7.14 11.39 -3.76
C PRO A 118 -7.19 12.64 -2.87
N LEU A 119 -7.97 13.67 -3.24
CA LEU A 119 -8.20 14.85 -2.40
C LEU A 119 -9.46 14.68 -1.54
N CYS A 120 -10.27 13.67 -1.82
CA CYS A 120 -11.58 13.42 -1.25
C CYS A 120 -12.48 14.67 -1.25
N ASP A 121 -12.48 15.41 -2.36
CA ASP A 121 -13.33 16.59 -2.54
C ASP A 121 -14.57 16.32 -3.40
N ASN A 122 -14.74 15.09 -3.90
CA ASN A 122 -15.85 14.66 -4.74
C ASN A 122 -16.96 13.86 -4.04
N LEU A 123 -17.01 13.81 -2.71
CA LEU A 123 -18.06 13.08 -1.98
C LEU A 123 -19.46 13.66 -2.25
N GLN A 124 -20.44 12.80 -2.57
CA GLN A 124 -21.83 13.22 -2.75
C GLN A 124 -22.75 12.64 -1.67
N VAL A 125 -23.54 13.50 -1.03
CA VAL A 125 -24.52 13.09 -0.02
C VAL A 125 -25.49 12.07 -0.60
N GLY A 126 -25.69 10.94 0.11
CA GLY A 126 -26.56 9.85 -0.31
C GLY A 126 -25.85 8.75 -1.10
N GLU A 127 -24.63 8.95 -1.58
CA GLU A 127 -23.83 7.85 -2.15
C GLU A 127 -23.44 6.83 -1.09
N ILE A 128 -23.25 5.59 -1.51
CA ILE A 128 -22.83 4.49 -0.65
C ILE A 128 -21.34 4.26 -0.85
N LEU A 129 -20.60 4.36 0.24
CA LEU A 129 -19.21 3.95 0.33
C LEU A 129 -19.11 2.56 0.91
N CYS A 130 -18.17 1.81 0.37
CA CYS A 130 -17.66 0.61 0.98
C CYS A 130 -16.77 0.98 2.18
N ILE A 131 -17.08 0.47 3.37
CA ILE A 131 -16.21 0.52 4.53
C ILE A 131 -15.41 -0.78 4.60
N PRO A 132 -14.09 -0.73 4.33
CA PRO A 132 -13.30 -1.93 4.34
C PRO A 132 -12.94 -2.38 5.75
N ASN A 133 -12.75 -3.69 5.92
CA ASN A 133 -12.07 -4.24 7.09
C ASN A 133 -10.59 -4.48 6.78
N ILE A 134 -9.74 -4.15 7.74
CA ILE A 134 -8.30 -4.41 7.74
C ILE A 134 -7.99 -5.42 8.87
N SER A 135 -8.48 -6.65 8.70
CA SER A 135 -8.23 -7.78 9.60
C SER A 135 -7.07 -8.63 9.12
#